data_AF-A0A9P6TRG0-F1
#
_entry.id   AF-A0A9P6TRG0-F1
#
_cell.length_a   1.000
_cell.length_b   1.000
_cell.length_c   1.000
_cell.angle_alpha   90.00
_cell.angle_beta   90.00
_cell.angle_gamma   90.00
#
_symmetry.space_group_name_H-M   'P 1'
#
loop_
_entity.id
_entity.type
_entity.pdbx_description
1 polymer ?
#
loop_
_entity_poly.entity_id
_entity_poly.type
_entity_poly.pdbx_seq_one_letter_code
_entity_poly.pdbx_strand_id
1 'polypeptide(L)' 'MVACDEENCEREWFHYACVGLVEPPPGEWFCNDCMVMDGTYRKRLKRIFTDDEDNDDEDNDDNDDMH' A
#
# COMPACT_ATOMS: atom_id res chain seq x y z
N MET A 1 6.44 -24.48 6.78
CA MET A 1 6.81 -23.06 6.66
C MET A 1 6.28 -22.59 5.33
N VAL A 2 5.69 -21.40 5.25
CA VAL A 2 5.14 -20.79 4.03
C VAL A 2 6.01 -19.57 3.69
N ALA A 3 6.25 -19.33 2.41
CA ALA A 3 6.88 -18.11 1.95
C ALA A 3 5.82 -17.06 1.57
N CYS A 4 6.04 -15.80 1.89
CA CYS A 4 5.21 -14.69 1.44
C CYS A 4 5.58 -14.31 0.00
N ASP A 5 4.60 -14.24 -0.90
CA ASP A 5 4.81 -13.89 -2.33
C ASP A 5 4.97 -12.38 -2.58
N GLU A 6 5.02 -11.56 -1.52
CA GLU A 6 5.23 -10.11 -1.62
C GLU A 6 6.72 -9.80 -1.81
N GLU A 7 7.06 -9.10 -2.89
CA GLU A 7 8.46 -8.77 -3.25
C GLU A 7 9.16 -7.90 -2.20
N ASN A 8 8.40 -7.14 -1.41
CA ASN A 8 8.90 -6.26 -0.36
C ASN A 8 8.63 -6.78 1.07
N CYS A 9 8.45 -8.10 1.23
CA CYS A 9 8.29 -8.71 2.56
C CYS A 9 9.63 -8.81 3.31
N GLU A 10 9.75 -8.19 4.48
CA GLU A 10 11.01 -8.23 5.26
C GLU A 10 11.34 -9.61 5.84
N ARG A 11 10.33 -10.44 6.09
CA ARG A 11 10.49 -11.71 6.81
C ARG A 11 10.50 -12.93 5.90
N GLU A 12 9.80 -12.86 4.77
CA GLU A 12 9.62 -13.87 3.72
C GLU A 12 9.13 -15.26 4.17
N TRP A 13 9.56 -15.81 5.30
CA TRP A 13 9.30 -17.17 5.76
C TRP A 13 8.56 -17.21 7.08
N PHE A 14 7.47 -17.98 7.13
CA PHE A 14 6.61 -18.07 8.30
C PHE A 14 6.28 -19.52 8.66
N HIS A 15 6.14 -19.82 9.95
CA HIS A 15 5.61 -21.11 10.39
C HIS A 15 4.11 -21.16 10.17
N TYR A 16 3.59 -22.31 9.70
CA TYR A 16 2.16 -22.49 9.44
C TYR A 16 1.30 -22.18 10.68
N ALA A 17 1.73 -22.66 11.86
CA ALA A 17 1.03 -22.42 13.12
C ALA A 17 1.00 -20.93 13.53
N CYS A 18 2.02 -20.15 13.18
CA CYS A 18 2.07 -18.72 13.49
C CYS A 18 1.09 -17.89 12.63
N VAL A 19 0.72 -18.40 11.46
CA VAL A 19 -0.14 -17.71 10.49
C VAL A 19 -1.50 -18.40 10.31
N GLY A 20 -1.84 -19.36 11.15
CA GLY A 20 -3.12 -20.06 11.12
C GLY A 20 -3.33 -20.99 9.91
N LEU A 21 -2.26 -21.36 9.22
CA LEU A 21 -2.31 -22.36 8.15
C LEU A 21 -2.27 -23.76 8.74
N VAL A 22 -3.20 -24.61 8.31
CA VAL A 22 -3.23 -26.05 8.65
C VAL A 22 -2.68 -26.87 7.48
N GLU A 23 -2.93 -26.42 6.25
CA GLU A 23 -2.52 -27.06 5.01
C GLU A 23 -1.77 -26.05 4.12
N PRO A 24 -0.94 -26.52 3.18
CA PRO A 24 -0.28 -25.65 2.21
C PRO A 24 -1.34 -24.90 1.37
N PRO A 25 -1.26 -23.56 1.29
CA PRO A 25 -2.22 -22.78 0.53
C PRO A 25 -2.11 -23.11 -0.97
N PRO A 26 -3.24 -23.28 -1.68
CA PRO A 26 -3.22 -23.48 -3.12
C PRO A 26 -3.03 -22.13 -3.82
N GLY A 27 -1.78 -21.78 -4.15
CA GLY A 27 -1.43 -20.56 -4.87
C GLY A 27 -0.62 -19.57 -4.04
N GLU A 28 -0.75 -18.29 -4.39
CA GLU A 28 0.00 -17.20 -3.74
C GLU A 28 -0.51 -16.95 -2.32
N TRP A 29 0.42 -16.80 -1.38
CA TRP A 29 0.12 -16.52 0.01
C TRP A 29 0.84 -15.26 0.48
N PHE A 30 0.10 -14.42 1.18
CA PHE A 30 0.60 -13.16 1.72
C PHE A 30 0.53 -13.20 3.24
N CYS A 31 1.52 -12.64 3.93
CA CYS A 31 1.48 -12.51 5.38
C CYS A 31 0.53 -11.36 5.80
N ASN A 32 0.09 -11.33 7.06
CA ASN A 32 -0.84 -10.32 7.55
C ASN A 32 -0.35 -8.88 7.33
N ASP A 33 0.97 -8.65 7.39
CA ASP A 33 1.54 -7.32 7.20
C ASP A 33 1.46 -6.88 5.72
N CYS A 34 1.79 -7.80 4.79
CA CYS A 34 1.69 -7.56 3.36
C CYS A 34 0.22 -7.44 2.90
N MET A 35 -0.70 -8.23 3.46
CA MET A 35 -2.13 -8.10 3.18
C MET A 35 -2.70 -6.70 3.52
N VAL A 36 -2.14 -6.03 4.54
CA VAL A 36 -2.56 -4.68 4.95
C VAL A 36 -1.94 -3.62 4.04
N MET A 37 -0.70 -3.81 3.58
CA MET A 37 0.02 -2.86 2.73
C MET A 37 -0.46 -2.86 1.27
N ASP A 38 -0.69 -4.04 0.70
CA ASP A 38 -0.87 -4.24 -0.75
C ASP A 38 -2.27 -3.88 -1.29
N GLY A 39 -3.03 -3.11 -0.51
CA GLY A 39 -4.10 -2.30 -1.09
C GLY A 39 -5.44 -3.00 -1.37
N THR A 40 -5.67 -4.21 -0.87
CA THR A 40 -7.04 -4.74 -0.76
C THR A 40 -7.91 -3.87 0.16
N TYR A 41 -7.30 -3.15 1.12
CA TYR A 41 -7.93 -2.09 1.91
C TYR A 41 -8.02 -0.73 1.19
N ARG A 42 -7.09 -0.42 0.28
CA ARG A 42 -7.03 0.87 -0.45
C ARG A 42 -8.15 1.02 -1.48
N LYS A 43 -8.69 -0.09 -1.99
CA LYS A 43 -9.85 -0.07 -2.90
C LYS A 43 -11.14 0.46 -2.24
N ARG A 44 -11.23 0.47 -0.91
CA ARG A 44 -12.34 1.12 -0.18
C ARG A 44 -12.07 2.57 0.20
N LEU A 45 -10.81 2.99 0.36
CA LEU A 45 -10.47 4.36 0.78
C LEU A 45 -10.37 5.34 -0.41
N LYS A 46 -10.05 4.86 -1.61
CA LYS A 46 -10.00 5.68 -2.84
C LYS A 46 -11.36 6.24 -3.31
N ARG A 47 -12.46 5.89 -2.64
CA ARG A 47 -13.78 6.48 -2.91
C ARG A 47 -14.21 7.53 -1.88
N ILE A 48 -13.38 7.78 -0.84
CA ILE A 48 -13.70 8.75 0.22
C ILE A 48 -12.73 9.94 0.24
N PHE A 49 -11.54 9.83 -0.38
CA PHE A 49 -10.45 10.81 -0.18
C PHE A 49 -9.85 11.44 -1.45
N THR A 50 -10.47 11.31 -2.63
CA THR A 50 -10.02 12.09 -3.82
C THR A 50 -11.22 12.78 -4.46
N ASP A 51 -11.75 13.79 -3.78
CA ASP A 51 -12.68 14.76 -4.36
C ASP A 51 -12.34 16.21 -3.97
N ASP A 52 -11.19 16.52 -3.36
CA ASP A 52 -10.96 17.89 -2.82
C ASP A 52 -9.53 18.46 -2.85
N GLU A 53 -8.62 18.03 -3.73
CA GLU A 53 -7.38 18.82 -3.99
C GLU A 53 -7.07 18.93 -5.49
N ASP A 54 -8.06 19.42 -6.23
CA ASP A 54 -7.85 20.28 -7.40
C ASP A 54 -7.95 21.75 -6.92
N ASN A 55 -6.86 22.31 -6.38
CA ASN A 55 -6.59 23.76 -6.31
C ASN A 55 -5.19 24.04 -5.74
N ASP A 56 -4.17 23.98 -6.59
CA ASP A 56 -2.95 24.78 -6.40
C ASP A 56 -2.91 25.82 -7.53
N ASP A 57 -3.98 26.60 -7.67
CA ASP A 57 -3.95 27.93 -8.27
C ASP A 57 -3.71 28.93 -7.11
N GLU A 58 -2.45 29.14 -6.73
CA GLU A 58 -2.05 30.41 -6.12
C GLU A 58 -1.13 31.16 -7.10
N ASP A 59 -1.81 32.00 -7.87
CA ASP A 59 -1.28 33.16 -8.56
C ASP A 59 -0.59 34.15 -7.59
N ASN A 60 0.51 34.72 -8.09
CA ASN A 60 1.13 36.02 -7.76
C ASN A 60 1.96 36.18 -6.46
N ASP A 61 3.26 36.37 -6.66
CA ASP A 61 4.02 37.38 -5.91
C ASP A 61 5.05 38.06 -6.85
N ASP A 62 4.69 39.28 -7.24
CA ASP A 62 5.50 40.48 -7.45
C ASP A 62 6.90 40.48 -8.13
N ASN A 63 6.92 41.18 -9.27
CA ASN A 63 7.76 42.35 -9.61
C ASN A 63 9.31 42.29 -9.70
N ASP A 64 9.79 43.10 -10.66
CA ASP A 64 11.14 43.69 -10.82
C ASP A 64 12.27 42.80 -11.39
N ASP A 65 12.57 42.96 -12.68
CA ASP A 65 13.75 43.77 -13.09
C ASP A 65 13.71 44.00 -14.61
N MET A 66 13.55 45.27 -14.97
CA MET A 66 13.68 45.78 -16.32
C MET A 66 15.10 46.34 -16.44
N HIS A 67 16.04 45.60 -17.02
CA HIS A 67 17.24 46.12 -17.72
C HIS A 67 17.75 45.15 -18.79
#